data_AF-A0A1I7ZJA8-F1
#
_entry.id   AF-A0A1I7ZJA8-F1
#
_cell.length_a   1.000
_cell.length_b   1.000
_cell.length_c   1.000
_cell.angle_alpha   90.00
_cell.angle_beta   90.00
_cell.angle_gamma   90.00
#
_symmetry.space_group_name_H-M   'P 1'
#
loop_
_entity.id
_entity.type
_entity.pdbx_description
1 polymer ?
#
loop_
_entity_poly.entity_id
_entity_poly.type
_entity_poly.pdbx_seq_one_letter_code
_entity_poly.pdbx_strand_id
1 'polypeptide(L)'
;MLSNTIVIFRYIEDKDVFQKFYSKMLSSRLILGASQSMDSEESMIAKLKQACGYEFTSKLSRMFTDVGLSRDLTERFHKDLDKEHIKLEMNMNILVLQAGAWPLQAPSCFNGNDANSPQQKNAQNQVPVVSIPPEFQVCVDHFEKFYSVSHTGRKLTWLYHMASVEVKLTYLDKPYTITMSIQQLSILNCFATTESLTVERISVITGITGDILMKTLRTIVDVGILSVPSKDDIKMETLVTLNQSMTNKRLKFKLPAPQMQKQVEKESEQVNNTVQQDRKYYMECTIVRIMKTRKVLKHTQLVNEVIEQTKARFTPDVNFIKKNIEALIEKMYIQRTDQNDEYQYLA
;
A
#
# COMPACT_ATOMS: atom_id res chain seq x y z
N MET A 1 16.11 -14.86 -19.34
CA MET A 1 16.30 -14.51 -17.92
C MET A 1 15.10 -14.91 -17.06
N LEU A 2 13.89 -14.37 -17.28
CA LEU A 2 12.69 -14.70 -16.47
C LEU A 2 12.37 -16.20 -16.38
N SER A 3 12.53 -16.96 -17.47
CA SER A 3 12.28 -18.40 -17.45
C SER A 3 13.22 -19.16 -16.51
N ASN A 4 14.48 -18.73 -16.38
CA ASN A 4 15.46 -19.36 -15.48
C ASN A 4 15.14 -19.03 -14.01
N THR A 5 14.68 -17.80 -13.73
CA THR A 5 14.21 -17.42 -12.39
C THR A 5 13.02 -18.26 -11.94
N ILE A 6 12.10 -18.59 -12.85
CA ILE A 6 10.96 -19.47 -12.55
C ILE A 6 11.41 -20.90 -12.23
N VAL A 7 12.50 -21.40 -12.85
CA VAL A 7 13.07 -22.71 -12.50
C VAL A 7 13.57 -22.69 -11.05
N ILE A 8 14.32 -21.67 -10.64
CA ILE A 8 14.79 -21.50 -9.25
C ILE A 8 13.59 -21.41 -8.30
N PHE A 9 12.57 -20.62 -8.67
CA PHE A 9 11.35 -20.44 -7.87
C PHE A 9 10.61 -21.76 -7.57
N ARG A 10 10.67 -22.76 -8.47
CA ARG A 10 10.05 -24.08 -8.21
C ARG A 10 10.67 -24.80 -7.00
N TYR A 11 11.95 -24.57 -6.74
CA TYR A 11 12.70 -25.16 -5.61
C TYR A 11 12.53 -24.40 -4.29
N ILE A 12 11.86 -23.24 -4.29
CA ILE A 12 11.60 -22.48 -3.06
C ILE A 12 10.44 -23.14 -2.29
N GLU A 13 10.64 -23.38 -1.00
CA GLU A 13 9.61 -23.94 -0.10
C GLU A 13 8.55 -22.89 0.28
N ASP A 14 9.00 -21.71 0.74
CA ASP A 14 8.14 -20.60 1.19
C ASP A 14 7.66 -19.70 0.04
N LYS A 15 6.81 -20.25 -0.84
CA LYS A 15 6.30 -19.54 -2.03
C LYS A 15 5.37 -18.37 -1.68
N ASP A 16 4.71 -18.43 -0.54
CA ASP A 16 3.81 -17.39 -0.03
C ASP A 16 4.56 -16.12 0.41
N VAL A 17 5.76 -16.26 1.00
CA VAL A 17 6.66 -15.14 1.31
C VAL A 17 7.04 -14.41 0.03
N PHE A 18 7.50 -15.17 -0.98
CA PHE A 18 7.79 -14.61 -2.30
C PHE A 18 6.58 -13.89 -2.89
N GLN A 19 5.38 -14.49 -2.82
CA GLN A 19 4.16 -13.89 -3.33
C GLN A 19 3.87 -12.51 -2.73
N LYS A 20 4.06 -12.35 -1.41
CA LYS A 20 3.81 -11.09 -0.72
C LYS A 20 4.80 -10.00 -1.11
N PHE A 21 6.09 -10.32 -1.13
CA PHE A 21 7.11 -9.38 -1.60
C PHE A 21 6.90 -9.02 -3.06
N TYR A 22 6.66 -10.00 -3.92
CA TYR A 22 6.40 -9.78 -5.34
C TYR A 22 5.16 -8.90 -5.55
N SER A 23 4.06 -9.18 -4.85
CA SER A 23 2.82 -8.39 -4.91
C SER A 23 3.06 -6.93 -4.50
N LYS A 24 3.79 -6.70 -3.41
CA LYS A 24 4.14 -5.35 -2.94
C LYS A 24 5.05 -4.59 -3.90
N MET A 25 6.06 -5.25 -4.46
CA MET A 25 6.94 -4.62 -5.45
C MET A 25 6.19 -4.32 -6.74
N LEU A 26 5.34 -5.23 -7.19
CA LEU A 26 4.52 -5.05 -8.38
C LEU A 26 3.53 -3.90 -8.20
N SER A 27 2.83 -3.82 -7.06
CA SER A 27 1.88 -2.74 -6.80
C SER A 27 2.55 -1.37 -6.83
N SER A 28 3.76 -1.25 -6.26
CA SER A 28 4.54 -0.01 -6.30
C SER A 28 4.92 0.37 -7.74
N ARG A 29 5.39 -0.59 -8.56
CA ARG A 29 5.74 -0.33 -9.97
C ARG A 29 4.53 0.10 -10.79
N LEU A 30 3.38 -0.55 -10.59
CA LEU A 30 2.14 -0.23 -11.30
C LEU A 30 1.61 1.17 -10.94
N ILE A 31 1.57 1.53 -9.66
CA ILE A 31 1.08 2.84 -9.21
C ILE A 31 2.00 3.98 -9.65
N LEU A 32 3.31 3.78 -9.58
CA LEU A 32 4.30 4.79 -9.96
C LEU A 32 4.59 4.85 -11.46
N GLY A 33 3.98 3.97 -12.27
CA GLY A 33 4.28 3.86 -13.70
C GLY A 33 5.74 3.49 -13.99
N ALA A 34 6.40 2.79 -13.08
CA ALA A 34 7.83 2.45 -13.17
C ALA A 34 8.10 1.09 -13.82
N SER A 35 7.06 0.41 -14.31
CA SER A 35 7.20 -0.86 -15.04
C SER A 35 7.92 -0.65 -16.37
N GLN A 36 8.93 -1.48 -16.65
CA GLN A 36 9.70 -1.40 -17.89
C GLN A 36 8.87 -1.77 -19.12
N SER A 37 8.03 -2.81 -18.99
CA SER A 37 7.15 -3.30 -20.05
C SER A 37 5.96 -4.01 -19.40
N MET A 38 4.74 -3.59 -19.75
CA MET A 38 3.51 -4.22 -19.26
C MET A 38 3.40 -5.67 -19.74
N ASP A 39 3.77 -5.94 -21.01
CA ASP A 39 3.76 -7.29 -21.60
C ASP A 39 4.72 -8.24 -20.87
N SER A 40 5.89 -7.74 -20.44
CA SER A 40 6.87 -8.53 -19.69
C SER A 40 6.35 -8.91 -18.30
N GLU A 41 5.66 -7.99 -17.63
CA GLU A 41 5.05 -8.26 -16.33
C GLU A 41 3.87 -9.23 -16.45
N GLU A 42 3.05 -9.10 -17.49
CA GLU A 42 1.96 -10.05 -17.79
C GLU A 42 2.50 -11.45 -18.08
N SER A 43 3.58 -11.55 -18.88
CA SER A 43 4.27 -12.80 -19.14
C SER A 43 4.81 -13.45 -17.86
N MET A 44 5.32 -12.64 -16.92
CA MET A 44 5.78 -13.14 -15.62
C MET A 44 4.63 -13.71 -14.79
N ILE A 45 3.49 -13.02 -14.74
CA ILE A 45 2.29 -13.51 -14.04
C ILE A 45 1.78 -14.81 -14.68
N ALA A 46 1.78 -14.93 -16.00
CA ALA A 46 1.39 -16.15 -16.70
C ALA A 46 2.29 -17.34 -16.32
N LYS A 47 3.61 -17.11 -16.21
CA LYS A 47 4.57 -18.14 -15.76
C LYS A 47 4.37 -18.53 -14.30
N LEU A 48 4.11 -17.57 -13.42
CA LEU A 48 3.77 -17.84 -12.01
C LEU A 48 2.45 -18.63 -11.90
N LYS A 49 1.47 -18.34 -12.75
CA LYS A 49 0.19 -19.06 -12.81
C LYS A 49 0.40 -20.52 -13.24
N GLN A 50 1.30 -20.78 -14.19
CA GLN A 50 1.66 -22.13 -14.59
C GLN A 50 2.39 -22.90 -13.48
N ALA A 51 3.23 -22.22 -12.69
CA ALA A 51 4.02 -22.86 -11.63
C ALA A 51 3.23 -23.11 -10.33
N CYS A 52 2.37 -22.18 -9.92
CA CYS A 52 1.68 -22.19 -8.63
C CYS A 52 0.15 -22.30 -8.71
N GLY A 53 -0.42 -22.24 -9.91
CA GLY A 53 -1.86 -22.25 -10.13
C GLY A 53 -2.54 -20.88 -10.04
N TYR A 54 -3.83 -20.88 -10.32
CA TYR A 54 -4.65 -19.67 -10.44
C TYR A 54 -4.79 -18.87 -9.14
N GLU A 55 -5.03 -19.56 -8.02
CA GLU A 55 -5.22 -18.92 -6.70
C GLU A 55 -4.00 -18.11 -6.24
N PHE A 56 -2.81 -18.47 -6.70
CA PHE A 56 -1.56 -17.76 -6.38
C PHE A 56 -1.48 -16.42 -7.13
N THR A 57 -1.92 -16.39 -8.39
CA THR A 57 -1.78 -15.21 -9.26
C THR A 57 -3.05 -14.36 -9.35
N SER A 58 -4.18 -14.83 -8.83
CA SER A 58 -5.49 -14.17 -8.97
C SER A 58 -5.46 -12.69 -8.59
N LYS A 59 -4.85 -12.35 -7.44
CA LYS A 59 -4.67 -10.96 -6.99
C LYS A 59 -3.74 -10.17 -7.92
N LEU A 60 -2.65 -10.78 -8.38
CA LEU A 60 -1.69 -10.13 -9.29
C LEU A 60 -2.35 -9.76 -10.62
N SER A 61 -3.08 -10.71 -11.22
CA SER A 61 -3.85 -10.48 -12.44
C SER A 61 -4.89 -9.40 -12.25
N ARG A 62 -5.55 -9.37 -11.08
CA ARG A 62 -6.56 -8.36 -10.76
C ARG A 62 -5.97 -6.96 -10.62
N MET A 63 -4.76 -6.83 -10.07
CA MET A 63 -4.04 -5.54 -10.07
C MET A 63 -3.80 -5.03 -11.49
N PHE A 64 -3.46 -5.89 -12.44
CA PHE A 64 -3.31 -5.51 -13.86
C PHE A 64 -4.63 -5.02 -14.46
N THR A 65 -5.71 -5.76 -14.25
CA THR A 65 -7.04 -5.37 -14.74
C THR A 65 -7.47 -4.03 -14.16
N ASP A 66 -7.27 -3.81 -12.85
CA ASP A 66 -7.65 -2.56 -12.17
C ASP A 66 -6.91 -1.34 -12.76
N VAL A 67 -5.61 -1.48 -13.10
CA VAL A 67 -4.85 -0.38 -13.76
C VAL A 67 -5.42 -0.06 -15.14
N GLY A 68 -5.73 -1.08 -15.94
CA GLY A 68 -6.34 -0.89 -17.26
C GLY A 68 -7.70 -0.20 -17.17
N LEU A 69 -8.59 -0.70 -16.29
CA LEU A 69 -9.92 -0.12 -16.06
C LEU A 69 -9.85 1.32 -15.52
N SER A 70 -8.84 1.61 -14.70
CA SER A 70 -8.65 2.96 -14.15
C SER A 70 -8.27 3.99 -15.21
N ARG A 71 -7.47 3.60 -16.20
CA ARG A 71 -7.13 4.47 -17.34
C ARG A 71 -8.39 4.83 -18.12
N ASP A 72 -9.19 3.82 -18.47
CA ASP A 72 -10.44 4.02 -19.21
C ASP A 72 -11.45 4.86 -18.40
N LEU A 73 -11.48 4.69 -17.08
CA LEU A 73 -12.31 5.49 -16.17
C LEU A 73 -11.87 6.95 -16.14
N THR A 74 -10.56 7.22 -16.08
CA THR A 74 -10.00 8.58 -16.12
C THR A 74 -10.32 9.27 -17.44
N GLU A 75 -10.22 8.56 -18.57
CA GLU A 75 -10.60 9.12 -19.88
C GLU A 75 -12.09 9.46 -19.96
N ARG A 76 -12.96 8.63 -19.37
CA ARG A 76 -14.40 8.90 -19.29
C ARG A 76 -14.69 10.11 -18.41
N PHE A 77 -13.97 10.25 -17.30
CA PHE A 77 -14.10 11.40 -16.41
C PHE A 77 -13.73 12.71 -17.12
N HIS A 78 -12.62 12.74 -17.86
CA HIS A 78 -12.24 13.93 -18.64
C HIS A 78 -13.28 14.29 -19.71
N LYS A 79 -13.83 13.28 -20.41
CA LYS A 79 -14.91 13.52 -21.37
C LYS A 79 -16.20 14.04 -20.73
N ASP A 80 -16.47 13.69 -19.48
CA ASP A 80 -17.63 14.17 -18.73
C ASP A 80 -17.46 15.63 -18.32
N LEU A 81 -16.27 15.99 -17.83
CA LEU A 81 -15.91 17.38 -17.54
C LEU A 81 -16.01 18.28 -18.77
N ASP A 82 -15.54 17.79 -19.93
CA ASP A 82 -15.63 18.53 -21.20
C ASP A 82 -17.09 18.78 -21.62
N LYS A 83 -17.99 17.80 -21.39
CA LYS A 83 -19.42 17.92 -21.69
C LYS A 83 -20.15 18.87 -20.76
N GLU A 84 -19.83 18.85 -19.46
CA GLU A 84 -20.39 19.78 -18.49
C GLU A 84 -19.73 21.17 -18.55
N HIS A 85 -18.74 21.35 -19.44
CA HIS A 85 -17.93 22.56 -19.57
C HIS A 85 -17.24 22.99 -18.25
N ILE A 86 -16.91 22.01 -17.40
CA ILE A 86 -16.22 22.22 -16.14
C ILE A 86 -14.72 22.25 -16.43
N LYS A 87 -14.09 23.41 -16.22
CA LYS A 87 -12.64 23.55 -16.29
C LYS A 87 -12.04 23.40 -14.89
N LEU A 88 -11.36 22.28 -14.66
CA LEU A 88 -10.53 22.09 -13.48
C LEU A 88 -9.19 22.83 -13.64
N GLU A 89 -8.66 23.37 -12.54
CA GLU A 89 -7.36 24.04 -12.52
C GLU A 89 -6.18 23.08 -12.65
N MET A 90 -6.42 21.78 -12.42
CA MET A 90 -5.42 20.72 -12.51
C MET A 90 -5.94 19.52 -13.29
N ASN A 91 -5.02 18.85 -13.99
CA ASN A 91 -5.30 17.58 -14.64
C ASN A 91 -5.09 16.44 -13.64
N MET A 92 -6.04 15.52 -13.55
CA MET A 92 -5.99 14.38 -12.64
C MET A 92 -5.86 13.07 -13.40
N ASN A 93 -4.95 12.20 -12.94
CA ASN A 93 -4.90 10.81 -13.38
C ASN A 93 -5.23 9.93 -12.18
N ILE A 94 -6.37 9.23 -12.23
CA ILE A 94 -6.92 8.54 -11.06
C ILE A 94 -6.83 7.03 -11.25
N LEU A 95 -6.25 6.37 -10.25
CA LEU A 95 -6.20 4.93 -10.16
C LEU A 95 -7.24 4.46 -9.13
N VAL A 96 -8.29 3.79 -9.61
CA VAL A 96 -9.31 3.16 -8.76
C VAL A 96 -8.98 1.70 -8.57
N LEU A 97 -8.49 1.37 -7.38
CA LEU A 97 -7.90 0.08 -7.04
C LEU A 97 -8.78 -0.68 -6.05
N GLN A 98 -8.96 -1.98 -6.25
CA GLN A 98 -9.81 -2.77 -5.36
C GLN A 98 -9.08 -3.18 -4.07
N ALA A 99 -9.59 -2.75 -2.92
CA ALA A 99 -8.95 -2.97 -1.61
C ALA A 99 -8.57 -4.44 -1.32
N GLY A 100 -9.32 -5.43 -1.84
CA GLY A 100 -9.04 -6.85 -1.61
C GLY A 100 -7.91 -7.46 -2.47
N ALA A 101 -7.55 -6.81 -3.58
CA ALA A 101 -6.54 -7.30 -4.52
C ALA A 101 -5.16 -6.69 -4.28
N TRP A 102 -5.11 -5.47 -3.75
CA TRP A 102 -3.88 -4.71 -3.61
C TRP A 102 -3.33 -4.75 -2.17
N PRO A 103 -2.01 -4.89 -1.98
CA PRO A 103 -1.39 -4.89 -0.65
C PRO A 103 -1.20 -3.45 -0.12
N LEU A 104 -2.25 -2.62 -0.20
CA LEU A 104 -2.21 -1.22 0.23
C LEU A 104 -2.85 -1.09 1.60
N GLN A 105 -2.24 -0.29 2.46
CA GLN A 105 -2.82 0.03 3.76
C GLN A 105 -3.69 1.27 3.61
N ALA A 106 -4.96 1.15 3.99
CA ALA A 106 -5.81 2.32 4.13
C ALA A 106 -5.19 3.27 5.17
N PRO A 107 -5.29 4.60 4.98
CA PRO A 107 -4.91 5.54 6.01
C PRO A 107 -5.84 5.26 7.19
N SER A 108 -5.30 5.22 8.40
CA SER A 108 -6.10 5.17 9.62
C SER A 108 -6.92 6.46 9.69
N CYS A 109 -8.12 6.47 9.12
CA CYS A 109 -9.06 7.56 9.28
C CYS A 109 -9.50 7.59 10.75
N PHE A 110 -9.21 8.71 11.41
CA PHE A 110 -9.68 9.01 12.75
C PHE A 110 -11.19 9.30 12.65
N ASN A 111 -12.02 8.27 12.62
CA ASN A 111 -13.41 8.41 13.04
C ASN A 111 -13.48 7.93 14.49
N GLY A 112 -13.76 8.88 15.39
CA GLY A 112 -13.91 8.61 16.81
C GLY A 112 -14.97 7.53 17.08
N ASN A 113 -14.72 6.79 18.16
CA ASN A 113 -15.69 6.11 19.04
C ASN A 113 -15.65 4.59 19.18
N ASP A 114 -14.74 3.85 18.54
CA ASP A 114 -14.58 2.40 18.82
C ASP A 114 -13.26 2.10 19.56
N ALA A 115 -13.26 2.38 20.86
CA ALA A 115 -12.14 2.15 21.79
C ALA A 115 -11.80 0.67 22.05
N ASN A 116 -12.49 -0.29 21.42
CA ASN A 116 -12.34 -1.72 21.70
C ASN A 116 -11.92 -2.58 20.50
N SER A 117 -11.44 -1.99 19.39
CA SER A 117 -10.88 -2.78 18.31
C SER A 117 -9.41 -3.15 18.60
N PRO A 118 -9.02 -4.45 18.58
CA PRO A 118 -7.66 -4.91 18.92
C PRO A 118 -6.54 -4.47 17.95
N GLN A 119 -6.83 -3.58 16.99
CA GLN A 119 -5.83 -2.98 16.09
C GLN A 119 -5.07 -1.80 16.73
N GLN A 120 -5.44 -1.35 17.94
CA GLN A 120 -4.86 -0.16 18.58
C GLN A 120 -3.49 -0.32 19.26
N LYS A 121 -2.90 -1.52 19.34
CA LYS A 121 -1.62 -1.68 20.07
C LYS A 121 -0.36 -1.23 19.32
N ASN A 122 -0.46 -0.87 18.03
CA ASN A 122 0.67 -0.34 17.27
C ASN A 122 0.49 1.16 16.97
N ALA A 123 0.62 2.00 17.99
CA ALA A 123 0.55 3.47 17.90
C ALA A 123 1.65 4.11 17.01
N GLN A 124 2.55 3.32 16.44
CA GLN A 124 3.72 3.80 15.67
C GLN A 124 3.57 3.67 14.15
N ASN A 125 2.44 3.15 13.66
CA ASN A 125 2.16 2.90 12.24
C ASN A 125 0.99 3.73 11.69
N GLN A 126 0.65 4.85 12.32
CA GLN A 126 -0.40 5.74 11.84
C GLN A 126 0.05 6.45 10.56
N VAL A 127 -0.72 6.28 9.47
CA VAL A 127 -0.52 7.06 8.25
C VAL A 127 -0.92 8.50 8.57
N PRO A 128 -0.03 9.50 8.43
CA PRO A 128 -0.35 10.88 8.80
C PRO A 128 -1.50 11.41 7.95
N VAL A 129 -2.48 12.05 8.60
CA VAL A 129 -3.53 12.82 7.92
C VAL A 129 -2.85 14.05 7.34
N VAL A 130 -2.54 14.00 6.05
CA VAL A 130 -1.92 15.12 5.34
C VAL A 130 -3.01 16.12 5.00
N SER A 131 -2.84 17.37 5.43
CA SER A 131 -3.68 18.48 4.96
C SER A 131 -3.43 18.69 3.47
N ILE A 132 -4.50 18.57 2.68
CA ILE A 132 -4.44 18.68 1.21
C ILE A 132 -4.84 20.10 0.84
N PRO A 133 -4.15 20.73 -0.12
CA PRO A 133 -4.56 22.04 -0.60
C PRO A 133 -6.02 22.04 -1.12
N PRO A 134 -6.81 23.11 -0.86
CA PRO A 134 -8.23 23.19 -1.24
C PRO A 134 -8.50 22.91 -2.72
N GLU A 135 -7.56 23.24 -3.60
CA GLU A 135 -7.65 23.06 -5.04
C GLU A 135 -7.79 21.57 -5.42
N PHE A 136 -7.17 20.67 -4.67
CA PHE A 136 -7.34 19.23 -4.87
C PHE A 136 -8.71 18.75 -4.41
N GLN A 137 -9.26 19.35 -3.35
CA GLN A 137 -10.55 18.92 -2.79
C GLN A 137 -11.67 19.10 -3.82
N VAL A 138 -11.68 20.23 -4.54
CA VAL A 138 -12.63 20.48 -5.63
C VAL A 138 -12.58 19.36 -6.66
N CYS A 139 -11.38 18.96 -7.05
CA CYS A 139 -11.17 17.92 -8.05
C CYS A 139 -11.62 16.55 -7.53
N VAL A 140 -11.32 16.23 -6.27
CA VAL A 140 -11.78 15.02 -5.58
C VAL A 140 -13.31 14.95 -5.55
N ASP A 141 -13.98 16.03 -5.16
CA ASP A 141 -15.44 16.09 -5.05
C ASP A 141 -16.13 15.84 -6.40
N HIS A 142 -15.61 16.45 -7.48
CA HIS A 142 -16.10 16.21 -8.84
C HIS A 142 -15.94 14.76 -9.25
N PHE A 143 -14.80 14.14 -8.95
CA PHE A 143 -14.59 12.74 -9.26
C PHE A 143 -15.49 11.81 -8.43
N GLU A 144 -15.68 12.08 -7.14
CA GLU A 144 -16.59 11.29 -6.29
C GLU A 144 -18.04 11.36 -6.80
N LYS A 145 -18.50 12.54 -7.22
CA LYS A 145 -19.81 12.73 -7.84
C LYS A 145 -19.92 11.89 -9.11
N PHE A 146 -18.97 12.02 -10.04
CA PHE A 146 -18.91 11.23 -11.28
C PHE A 146 -18.92 9.71 -11.01
N TYR A 147 -18.12 9.26 -10.04
CA TYR A 147 -17.99 7.85 -9.71
C TYR A 147 -19.26 7.28 -9.08
N SER A 148 -19.92 8.05 -8.20
CA SER A 148 -21.15 7.62 -7.51
C SER A 148 -22.33 7.37 -8.44
N VAL A 149 -22.44 8.14 -9.53
CA VAL A 149 -23.48 7.96 -10.55
C VAL A 149 -23.30 6.64 -11.29
N SER A 150 -22.05 6.30 -11.63
CA SER A 150 -21.74 5.09 -12.40
C SER A 150 -21.65 3.82 -11.54
N HIS A 151 -21.38 3.95 -10.24
CA HIS A 151 -21.11 2.84 -9.34
C HIS A 151 -21.84 2.99 -8.01
N THR A 152 -23.07 2.49 -7.95
CA THR A 152 -23.87 2.45 -6.72
C THR A 152 -23.33 1.39 -5.74
N GLY A 153 -23.38 1.70 -4.44
CA GLY A 153 -22.96 0.79 -3.38
C GLY A 153 -21.45 0.63 -3.18
N ARG A 154 -20.61 1.47 -3.82
CA ARG A 154 -19.16 1.51 -3.60
C ARG A 154 -18.76 2.72 -2.75
N LYS A 155 -17.71 2.55 -1.93
CA LYS A 155 -17.08 3.62 -1.16
C LYS A 155 -15.64 3.79 -1.62
N LEU A 156 -15.23 5.03 -1.89
CA LEU A 156 -13.85 5.36 -2.22
C LEU A 156 -13.05 5.65 -0.95
N THR A 157 -11.76 5.35 -0.99
CA THR A 157 -10.80 5.67 0.08
C THR A 157 -9.52 6.15 -0.58
N TRP A 158 -9.20 7.42 -0.39
CA TRP A 158 -8.09 8.07 -1.06
C TRP A 158 -6.76 7.79 -0.37
N LEU A 159 -5.74 7.40 -1.15
CA LEU A 159 -4.40 7.08 -0.67
C LEU A 159 -3.40 8.18 -1.06
N TYR A 160 -3.52 9.35 -0.44
CA TYR A 160 -2.72 10.53 -0.78
C TYR A 160 -1.21 10.34 -0.60
N HIS A 161 -0.78 9.49 0.35
CA HIS A 161 0.63 9.17 0.57
C HIS A 161 1.29 8.45 -0.63
N MET A 162 0.51 7.82 -1.50
CA MET A 162 0.99 7.15 -2.72
C MET A 162 0.89 8.02 -3.97
N ALA A 163 0.23 9.17 -3.87
CA ALA A 163 0.02 10.05 -5.00
C ALA A 163 1.22 10.93 -5.27
N SER A 164 1.41 11.26 -6.55
CA SER A 164 2.45 12.16 -7.04
C SER A 164 1.83 13.28 -7.85
N VAL A 165 2.44 14.45 -7.78
CA VAL A 165 1.96 15.67 -8.41
C VAL A 165 3.10 16.35 -9.16
N GLU A 166 2.79 16.94 -10.30
CA GLU A 166 3.70 17.75 -11.10
C GLU A 166 3.38 19.23 -10.90
N VAL A 167 4.33 19.99 -10.37
CA VAL A 167 4.18 21.42 -10.05
C VAL A 167 5.11 22.24 -10.90
N LYS A 168 4.61 23.34 -11.46
CA LYS A 168 5.43 24.33 -12.16
C LYS A 168 5.75 25.49 -11.21
N LEU A 169 7.04 25.72 -10.96
CA LEU A 169 7.49 26.90 -10.19
C LEU A 169 7.48 28.12 -11.10
N THR A 170 6.72 29.14 -10.72
CA THR A 170 6.52 30.37 -11.51
C THR A 170 7.27 31.58 -10.97
N TYR A 171 7.83 31.50 -9.76
CA TYR A 171 8.51 32.60 -9.09
C TYR A 171 10.01 32.72 -9.44
N LEU A 172 10.55 31.80 -10.25
CA LEU A 172 11.95 31.74 -10.66
C LEU A 172 12.12 32.23 -12.10
N ASP A 173 13.34 32.66 -12.47
CA ASP A 173 13.69 33.13 -13.83
C ASP A 173 13.40 32.10 -14.92
N LYS A 174 13.44 30.81 -14.57
CA LYS A 174 13.17 29.69 -15.48
C LYS A 174 11.95 28.91 -14.99
N PRO A 175 11.10 28.43 -15.90
CA PRO A 175 9.95 27.60 -15.54
C PRO A 175 10.44 26.18 -15.19
N TYR A 176 10.68 25.93 -13.91
CA TYR A 176 11.00 24.57 -13.44
C TYR A 176 9.72 23.76 -13.23
N THR A 177 9.74 22.51 -13.67
CA THR A 177 8.64 21.57 -13.48
C THR A 177 9.11 20.41 -12.61
N ILE A 178 8.45 20.22 -11.48
CA ILE A 178 8.91 19.33 -10.42
C ILE A 178 7.86 18.28 -10.13
N THR A 179 8.23 17.01 -10.25
CA THR A 179 7.41 15.91 -9.76
C THR A 179 7.73 15.64 -8.29
N MET A 180 6.72 15.70 -7.42
CA MET A 180 6.87 15.55 -5.97
C MET A 180 5.70 14.75 -5.37
N SER A 181 5.86 14.28 -4.13
CA SER A 181 4.74 13.67 -3.39
C SER A 181 3.78 14.74 -2.87
N ILE A 182 2.55 14.34 -2.51
CA ILE A 182 1.59 15.26 -1.89
C ILE A 182 2.14 15.85 -0.58
N GLN A 183 2.89 15.08 0.21
CA GLN A 183 3.51 15.57 1.44
C GLN A 183 4.52 16.70 1.17
N GLN A 184 5.33 16.54 0.12
CA GLN A 184 6.28 17.59 -0.31
C GLN A 184 5.53 18.83 -0.80
N LEU A 185 4.43 18.64 -1.53
CA LEU A 185 3.59 19.74 -1.98
C LEU A 185 2.92 20.48 -0.81
N SER A 186 2.37 19.78 0.16
CA SER A 186 1.74 20.41 1.33
C SER A 186 2.72 21.35 2.06
N ILE A 187 3.99 20.95 2.17
CA ILE A 187 5.04 21.81 2.75
C ILE A 187 5.31 23.03 1.85
N LEU A 188 5.44 22.84 0.53
CA LEU A 188 5.68 23.97 -0.39
C LEU A 188 4.49 24.93 -0.46
N ASN A 189 3.27 24.42 -0.32
CA ASN A 189 2.06 25.24 -0.35
C ASN A 189 1.99 26.23 0.83
N CYS A 190 2.66 25.93 1.95
CA CYS A 190 2.80 26.88 3.06
C CYS A 190 3.51 28.18 2.64
N PHE A 191 4.37 28.12 1.62
CA PHE A 191 5.13 29.25 1.11
C PHE A 191 4.45 29.98 -0.05
N ALA A 192 3.21 29.62 -0.40
CA ALA A 192 2.45 30.31 -1.44
C ALA A 192 2.10 31.76 -1.04
N THR A 193 1.88 32.00 0.26
CA THR A 193 1.50 33.32 0.81
C THR A 193 2.55 33.91 1.74
N THR A 194 3.57 33.14 2.12
CA THR A 194 4.61 33.56 3.07
C THR A 194 5.99 33.16 2.56
N GLU A 195 6.99 34.03 2.74
CA GLU A 195 8.35 33.74 2.26
C GLU A 195 9.17 32.91 3.26
N SER A 196 8.81 32.95 4.54
CA SER A 196 9.58 32.35 5.62
C SER A 196 8.67 31.82 6.74
N LEU A 197 8.91 30.60 7.21
CA LEU A 197 8.15 29.93 8.26
C LEU A 197 9.06 29.05 9.12
N THR A 198 8.73 28.89 10.40
CA THR A 198 9.41 27.93 11.27
C THR A 198 8.92 26.51 10.99
N VAL A 199 9.77 25.51 11.23
CA VAL A 199 9.41 24.09 11.06
C VAL A 199 8.21 23.70 11.93
N GLU A 200 8.11 24.24 13.14
CA GLU A 200 6.95 24.06 14.02
C GLU A 200 5.65 24.51 13.34
N ARG A 201 5.66 25.70 12.72
CA ARG A 201 4.47 26.23 12.06
C ARG A 201 4.09 25.40 10.83
N ILE A 202 5.09 24.92 10.07
CA ILE A 202 4.87 24.00 8.95
C ILE A 202 4.22 22.70 9.44
N SER A 203 4.67 22.16 10.58
CA SER A 203 4.09 20.95 11.18
C SER A 203 2.60 21.13 11.51
N VAL A 204 2.25 22.27 12.13
CA VAL A 204 0.86 22.60 12.49
C VAL A 204 -0.02 22.77 11.24
N ILE A 205 0.47 23.48 10.21
CA ILE A 205 -0.32 23.74 8.99
C ILE A 205 -0.55 22.44 8.18
N THR A 206 0.49 21.63 8.04
CA THR A 206 0.45 20.43 7.19
C THR A 206 -0.11 19.20 7.90
N GLY A 207 -0.10 19.20 9.23
CA GLY A 207 -0.41 18.02 10.07
C GLY A 207 0.67 16.94 10.05
N ILE A 208 1.81 17.19 9.39
CA ILE A 208 2.92 16.23 9.29
C ILE A 208 3.82 16.43 10.51
N THR A 209 4.10 15.35 11.25
CA THR A 209 4.86 15.39 12.50
C THR A 209 6.05 14.41 12.50
N GLY A 210 6.98 14.64 13.43
CA GLY A 210 8.10 13.74 13.69
C GLY A 210 9.13 13.63 12.56
N ASP A 211 9.77 12.46 12.47
CA ASP A 211 10.87 12.17 11.55
C ASP A 211 10.47 12.29 10.06
N ILE A 212 9.20 12.05 9.74
CA ILE A 212 8.67 12.18 8.38
C ILE A 212 8.74 13.64 7.91
N LEU A 213 8.37 14.60 8.76
CA LEU A 213 8.46 16.03 8.45
C LEU A 213 9.91 16.42 8.15
N MET A 214 10.83 16.06 9.06
CA MET A 214 12.24 16.44 8.96
C MET A 214 12.88 15.89 7.68
N LYS A 215 12.62 14.63 7.34
CA LYS A 215 13.13 14.00 6.12
C LYS A 215 12.52 14.59 4.86
N THR A 216 11.21 14.84 4.86
CA THR A 216 10.53 15.46 3.72
C THR A 216 11.08 16.86 3.49
N LEU A 217 11.24 17.65 4.55
CA LEU A 217 11.84 18.98 4.48
C LEU A 217 13.28 18.91 3.96
N ARG A 218 14.10 17.99 4.46
CA ARG A 218 15.48 17.77 4.00
C ARG A 218 15.52 17.49 2.49
N THR A 219 14.61 16.67 1.95
CA THR A 219 14.57 16.40 0.49
C THR A 219 14.34 17.66 -0.35
N ILE A 220 13.58 18.62 0.16
CA ILE A 220 13.27 19.89 -0.53
C ILE A 220 14.46 20.86 -0.40
N VAL A 221 15.08 20.90 0.78
CA VAL A 221 16.26 21.73 1.10
C VAL A 221 17.50 21.28 0.32
N ASP A 222 17.72 19.97 0.19
CA ASP A 222 18.89 19.44 -0.53
C ASP A 222 18.85 19.79 -2.03
N VAL A 223 17.66 19.87 -2.61
CA VAL A 223 17.46 20.34 -3.99
C VAL A 223 17.56 21.86 -4.10
N GLY A 224 17.48 22.57 -2.98
CA GLY A 224 17.64 24.02 -2.90
C GLY A 224 16.38 24.81 -3.24
N ILE A 225 15.18 24.20 -3.16
CA ILE A 225 13.91 24.93 -3.31
C ILE A 225 13.63 25.74 -2.03
N LEU A 226 13.93 25.15 -0.87
CA LEU A 226 13.88 25.81 0.42
C LEU A 226 15.31 26.00 0.95
N SER A 227 15.53 27.10 1.66
CA SER A 227 16.78 27.43 2.33
C SER A 227 16.60 27.39 3.84
N VAL A 228 17.66 26.99 4.53
CA VAL A 228 17.75 26.94 5.99
C VAL A 228 19.12 27.48 6.42
N PRO A 229 19.25 28.07 7.63
CA PRO A 229 20.52 28.61 8.12
C PRO A 229 21.63 27.54 8.22
N SER A 230 21.28 26.33 8.64
CA SER A 230 22.17 25.19 8.72
C SER A 230 21.45 23.96 8.19
N LYS A 231 22.03 23.30 7.18
CA LYS A 231 21.44 22.10 6.58
C LYS A 231 21.48 20.91 7.54
N ASP A 232 22.52 20.82 8.37
CA ASP A 232 22.80 19.63 9.17
C ASP A 232 22.14 19.63 10.56
N ASP A 233 21.63 20.79 11.01
CA ASP A 233 20.90 20.92 12.28
C ASP A 233 19.57 21.63 12.07
N ILE A 234 18.63 20.93 11.41
CA ILE A 234 17.25 21.40 11.29
C ILE A 234 16.51 20.98 12.56
N LYS A 235 15.95 21.96 13.28
CA LYS A 235 15.14 21.80 14.49
C LYS A 235 13.76 22.40 14.27
N MET A 236 12.85 22.18 15.21
CA MET A 236 11.47 22.73 15.14
C MET A 236 11.45 24.27 15.09
N GLU A 237 12.43 24.91 15.73
CA GLU A 237 12.57 26.37 15.78
C GLU A 237 13.29 26.95 14.54
N THR A 238 13.85 26.11 13.67
CA THR A 238 14.61 26.57 12.51
C THR A 238 13.71 27.31 11.54
N LEU A 239 14.13 28.52 11.14
CA LEU A 239 13.47 29.29 10.10
C LEU A 239 13.79 28.69 8.73
N VAL A 240 12.75 28.34 8.00
CA VAL A 240 12.82 27.85 6.62
C VAL A 240 12.34 28.97 5.71
N THR A 241 13.09 29.25 4.64
CA THR A 241 12.78 30.33 3.71
C THR A 241 12.69 29.81 2.27
N LEU A 242 11.82 30.41 1.47
CA LEU A 242 11.70 30.08 0.04
C LEU A 242 12.93 30.60 -0.71
N ASN A 243 13.63 29.72 -1.44
CA ASN A 243 14.79 30.12 -2.21
C ASN A 243 14.37 30.74 -3.56
N GLN A 244 14.48 32.06 -3.68
CA GLN A 244 14.16 32.81 -4.90
C GLN A 244 15.25 32.75 -5.99
N SER A 245 16.45 32.23 -5.71
CA SER A 245 17.57 32.15 -6.65
C SER A 245 17.98 30.71 -6.97
N MET A 246 17.04 29.77 -6.91
CA MET A 246 17.28 28.36 -7.17
C MET A 246 17.70 28.11 -8.63
N THR A 247 18.79 27.36 -8.81
CA THR A 247 19.26 26.93 -10.12
C THR A 247 19.41 25.42 -10.19
N ASN A 248 18.93 24.82 -11.28
CA ASN A 248 19.13 23.40 -11.56
C ASN A 248 19.58 23.20 -13.01
N LYS A 249 20.41 22.18 -13.24
CA LYS A 249 20.82 21.77 -14.59
C LYS A 249 19.62 21.30 -15.44
N ARG A 250 18.58 20.75 -14.81
CA ARG A 250 17.37 20.24 -15.47
C ARG A 250 16.19 21.15 -15.18
N LEU A 251 15.45 21.52 -16.22
CA LEU A 251 14.18 22.25 -16.08
C LEU A 251 13.06 21.36 -15.56
N LYS A 252 13.09 20.05 -15.86
CA LYS A 252 12.15 19.06 -15.36
C LYS A 252 12.88 18.00 -14.55
N PHE A 253 12.49 17.81 -13.29
CA PHE A 253 13.11 16.81 -12.41
C PHE A 253 12.12 16.31 -11.33
N LYS A 254 12.46 15.19 -10.70
CA LYS A 254 11.66 14.57 -9.64
C LYS A 254 12.37 14.72 -8.29
N LEU A 255 11.64 15.13 -7.26
CA LEU A 255 12.17 15.13 -5.90
C LEU A 255 12.34 13.68 -5.42
N PRO A 256 13.45 13.37 -4.71
CA PRO A 256 13.59 12.07 -4.10
C PRO A 256 12.48 11.88 -3.06
N ALA A 257 11.94 10.66 -2.99
CA ALA A 257 11.04 10.31 -1.90
C ALA A 257 11.82 10.37 -0.57
N PRO A 258 11.20 10.82 0.54
CA PRO A 258 11.85 10.81 1.84
C PRO A 258 12.21 9.37 2.22
N GLN A 259 13.50 9.04 2.22
CA GLN A 259 13.98 7.70 2.53
C GLN A 259 14.08 7.54 4.05
N MET A 260 13.34 6.60 4.62
CA MET A 260 13.55 6.18 6.00
C MET A 260 14.48 4.96 6.01
N GLN A 261 15.73 5.11 6.48
CA GLN A 261 16.71 4.00 6.50
C GLN A 261 16.23 2.75 7.27
N LYS A 262 15.46 2.91 8.35
CA LYS A 262 14.84 1.81 9.11
C LYS A 262 13.61 1.18 8.41
N GLN A 263 13.22 1.68 7.25
CA GLN A 263 11.97 1.28 6.60
C GLN A 263 12.09 -0.06 5.90
N VAL A 264 13.22 -0.41 5.27
CA VAL A 264 13.35 -1.69 4.58
C VAL A 264 13.26 -2.87 5.56
N GLU A 265 13.93 -2.78 6.71
CA GLU A 265 13.86 -3.79 7.77
C GLU A 265 12.46 -3.87 8.38
N LYS A 266 11.88 -2.74 8.79
CA LYS A 266 10.51 -2.68 9.32
C LYS A 266 9.47 -3.19 8.32
N GLU A 267 9.65 -2.88 7.04
CA GLU A 267 8.78 -3.34 5.97
C GLU A 267 8.91 -4.84 5.74
N SER A 268 10.12 -5.39 5.85
CA SER A 268 10.36 -6.84 5.78
C SER A 268 9.70 -7.56 6.96
N GLU A 269 9.88 -7.05 8.18
CA GLU A 269 9.20 -7.54 9.39
C GLU A 269 7.67 -7.49 9.25
N GLN A 270 7.14 -6.40 8.72
CA GLN A 270 5.70 -6.25 8.49
C GLN A 270 5.16 -7.25 7.47
N VAL A 271 5.90 -7.48 6.38
CA VAL A 271 5.55 -8.51 5.39
C VAL A 271 5.57 -9.88 6.05
N ASN A 272 6.60 -10.20 6.83
CA ASN A 272 6.70 -11.47 7.55
C ASN A 272 5.55 -11.67 8.54
N ASN A 273 5.18 -10.65 9.32
CA ASN A 273 4.05 -10.71 10.24
C ASN A 273 2.73 -10.97 9.50
N THR A 274 2.55 -10.34 8.34
CA THR A 274 1.37 -10.56 7.50
C THR A 274 1.33 -11.97 6.93
N VAL A 275 2.48 -12.51 6.49
CA VAL A 275 2.60 -13.90 6.03
C VAL A 275 2.23 -14.87 7.15
N GLN A 276 2.76 -14.69 8.36
CA GLN A 276 2.46 -15.57 9.50
C GLN A 276 0.97 -15.56 9.85
N GLN A 277 0.33 -14.39 9.81
CA GLN A 277 -1.10 -14.27 10.02
C GLN A 277 -1.92 -14.97 8.92
N ASP A 278 -1.52 -14.81 7.65
CA ASP A 278 -2.18 -15.48 6.53
C ASP A 278 -2.00 -17.00 6.59
N ARG A 279 -0.82 -17.49 6.99
CA ARG A 279 -0.56 -18.92 7.24
C ARG A 279 -1.47 -19.46 8.32
N LYS A 280 -1.70 -18.71 9.40
CA LYS A 280 -2.63 -19.08 10.48
C LYS A 280 -4.05 -19.27 9.93
N TYR A 281 -4.59 -18.27 9.24
CA TYR A 281 -5.95 -18.37 8.68
C TYR A 281 -6.06 -19.46 7.62
N TYR A 282 -5.06 -19.62 6.76
CA TYR A 282 -5.03 -20.69 5.78
C TYR A 282 -5.04 -22.07 6.45
N MET A 283 -4.30 -22.23 7.56
CA MET A 283 -4.28 -23.44 8.36
C MET A 283 -5.65 -23.75 8.96
N GLU A 284 -6.25 -22.77 9.65
CA GLU A 284 -7.58 -22.89 10.24
C GLU A 284 -8.63 -23.29 9.18
N CYS A 285 -8.64 -22.60 8.03
CA CYS A 285 -9.55 -22.93 6.93
C CYS A 285 -9.32 -24.34 6.34
N THR A 286 -8.06 -24.79 6.26
CA THR A 286 -7.72 -26.12 5.74
C THR A 286 -8.20 -27.21 6.70
N ILE A 287 -7.96 -27.05 8.00
CA ILE A 287 -8.43 -27.98 9.03
C ILE A 287 -9.96 -28.05 9.02
N VAL A 288 -10.66 -26.91 9.04
CA VAL A 288 -12.12 -26.85 8.99
C VAL A 288 -12.67 -27.53 7.73
N ARG A 289 -12.04 -27.34 6.57
CA ARG A 289 -12.44 -27.99 5.32
C ARG A 289 -12.33 -29.51 5.40
N ILE A 290 -11.21 -30.04 5.90
CA ILE A 290 -11.00 -31.48 6.10
C ILE A 290 -12.04 -32.04 7.07
N MET A 291 -12.18 -31.42 8.24
CA MET A 291 -13.07 -31.87 9.31
C MET A 291 -14.54 -31.81 8.90
N LYS A 292 -14.96 -30.79 8.14
CA LYS A 292 -16.33 -30.69 7.62
C LYS A 292 -16.70 -31.85 6.69
N THR A 293 -15.75 -32.35 5.92
CA THR A 293 -15.91 -33.50 5.01
C THR A 293 -15.84 -34.84 5.75
N ARG A 294 -14.83 -35.02 6.62
CA ARG A 294 -14.59 -36.29 7.32
C ARG A 294 -15.52 -36.52 8.52
N LYS A 295 -16.05 -35.45 9.10
CA LYS A 295 -16.85 -35.39 10.34
C LYS A 295 -16.13 -35.83 11.61
N VAL A 296 -15.37 -36.93 11.55
CA VAL A 296 -14.54 -37.46 12.63
C VAL A 296 -13.19 -37.89 12.03
N LEU A 297 -12.09 -37.53 12.68
CA LEU A 297 -10.75 -37.88 12.19
C LEU A 297 -9.73 -37.97 13.33
N LYS A 298 -8.82 -38.95 13.25
CA LYS A 298 -7.71 -39.10 14.22
C LYS A 298 -6.63 -38.04 14.02
N HIS A 299 -5.92 -37.68 15.10
CA HIS A 299 -4.89 -36.64 15.11
C HIS A 299 -3.83 -36.84 14.03
N THR A 300 -3.21 -38.02 13.97
CA THR A 300 -2.15 -38.33 12.99
C THR A 300 -2.65 -38.23 11.54
N GLN A 301 -3.88 -38.67 11.29
CA GLN A 301 -4.49 -38.59 9.95
C GLN A 301 -4.78 -37.14 9.56
N LEU A 302 -5.31 -36.34 10.50
CA LEU A 302 -5.56 -34.92 10.29
C LEU A 302 -4.27 -34.16 9.98
N VAL A 303 -3.22 -34.37 10.78
CA VAL A 303 -1.91 -33.72 10.57
C VAL A 303 -1.35 -34.05 9.19
N ASN A 304 -1.39 -35.32 8.77
CA ASN A 304 -0.89 -35.73 7.46
C ASN A 304 -1.71 -35.14 6.30
N GLU A 305 -3.05 -35.15 6.39
CA GLU A 305 -3.90 -34.52 5.36
C GLU A 305 -3.67 -33.01 5.26
N VAL A 306 -3.45 -32.34 6.40
CA VAL A 306 -3.13 -30.91 6.44
C VAL A 306 -1.79 -30.61 5.78
N ILE A 307 -0.74 -31.38 6.07
CA ILE A 307 0.59 -31.23 5.44
C ILE A 307 0.48 -31.41 3.93
N GLU A 308 -0.24 -32.45 3.47
CA GLU A 308 -0.39 -32.75 2.06
C GLU A 308 -1.12 -31.64 1.29
N GLN A 309 -2.14 -31.00 1.89
CA GLN A 309 -2.85 -29.88 1.26
C GLN A 309 -2.08 -28.55 1.32
N THR A 310 -1.17 -28.38 2.28
CA THR A 310 -0.45 -27.10 2.49
C THR A 310 0.88 -27.03 1.76
N LYS A 311 1.54 -28.17 1.47
CA LYS A 311 2.88 -28.25 0.86
C LYS A 311 3.08 -27.47 -0.43
N ALA A 312 2.02 -27.23 -1.19
CA ALA A 312 2.09 -26.45 -2.43
C ALA A 312 2.39 -24.95 -2.16
N ARG A 313 2.13 -24.45 -0.95
CA ARG A 313 2.31 -23.05 -0.56
C ARG A 313 3.44 -22.84 0.45
N PHE A 314 3.47 -23.66 1.50
CA PHE A 314 4.49 -23.66 2.55
C PHE A 314 4.44 -24.98 3.32
N THR A 315 5.49 -25.29 4.06
CA THR A 315 5.59 -26.49 4.90
C THR A 315 5.38 -26.15 6.37
N PRO A 316 4.21 -26.44 6.97
CA PRO A 316 3.94 -26.13 8.37
C PRO A 316 4.68 -27.07 9.34
N ASP A 317 5.15 -26.52 10.47
CA ASP A 317 5.59 -27.35 11.60
C ASP A 317 4.38 -27.99 12.31
N VAL A 318 4.58 -29.19 12.87
CA VAL A 318 3.55 -29.94 13.60
C VAL A 318 3.06 -29.15 14.82
N ASN A 319 3.93 -28.41 15.50
CA ASN A 319 3.52 -27.56 16.63
C ASN A 319 2.58 -26.43 16.18
N PHE A 320 2.82 -25.89 14.98
CA PHE A 320 1.95 -24.88 14.40
C PHE A 320 0.57 -25.45 14.07
N ILE A 321 0.51 -26.67 13.51
CA ILE A 321 -0.78 -27.35 13.26
C ILE A 321 -1.53 -27.59 14.58
N LYS A 322 -0.85 -28.12 15.61
CA LYS A 322 -1.42 -28.35 16.94
C LYS A 322 -2.03 -27.07 17.53
N LYS A 323 -1.29 -25.96 17.49
CA LYS A 323 -1.77 -24.66 17.98
C LYS A 323 -3.05 -24.19 17.26
N ASN A 324 -3.16 -24.43 15.95
CA ASN A 324 -4.35 -24.07 15.19
C ASN A 324 -5.53 -25.02 15.47
N ILE A 325 -5.28 -26.30 15.75
CA ILE A 325 -6.31 -27.24 16.20
C ILE A 325 -6.90 -26.77 17.54
N GLU A 326 -6.07 -26.44 18.53
CA GLU A 326 -6.54 -25.92 19.82
C GLU A 326 -7.36 -24.64 19.65
N ALA A 327 -6.90 -23.71 18.82
CA ALA A 327 -7.65 -22.49 18.53
C ALA A 327 -9.02 -22.75 17.88
N LEU A 328 -9.16 -23.82 17.07
CA LEU A 328 -10.43 -24.22 16.49
C LEU A 328 -11.35 -24.93 17.48
N ILE A 329 -10.78 -25.61 18.49
CA ILE A 329 -11.54 -26.16 19.63
C ILE A 329 -12.13 -25.02 20.46
N GLU A 330 -11.30 -24.02 20.80
CA GLU A 330 -11.76 -22.82 21.54
C GLU A 330 -12.86 -22.05 20.79
N LYS A 331 -12.75 -21.99 19.45
CA LYS A 331 -13.76 -21.37 18.58
C LYS A 331 -14.99 -22.25 18.32
N MET A 332 -15.08 -23.43 18.93
CA MET A 332 -16.20 -24.38 18.79
C MET A 332 -16.44 -24.89 17.35
N TYR A 333 -15.40 -24.95 16.51
CA TYR A 333 -15.50 -25.58 15.18
C TYR A 333 -15.29 -27.10 15.23
N ILE A 334 -14.51 -27.57 16.20
CA ILE A 334 -14.20 -28.99 16.40
C ILE A 334 -14.16 -29.28 17.90
N GLN A 335 -14.38 -30.53 18.29
CA GLN A 335 -14.23 -31.00 19.67
C GLN A 335 -13.41 -32.28 19.73
N ARG A 336 -12.84 -32.57 20.90
CA ARG A 336 -12.22 -33.87 21.19
C ARG A 336 -13.33 -34.86 21.55
N THR A 337 -13.25 -36.06 21.00
CA THR A 337 -14.16 -37.15 21.36
C THR A 337 -13.73 -37.81 22.68
N ASP A 338 -14.57 -38.69 23.22
CA ASP A 338 -14.25 -39.51 24.40
C ASP A 338 -13.05 -40.46 24.17
N GLN A 339 -12.74 -40.75 22.90
CA GLN A 339 -11.52 -41.45 22.51
C GLN A 339 -10.36 -40.46 22.41
N ASN A 340 -9.27 -40.74 23.13
CA ASN A 340 -8.02 -39.99 23.01
C ASN A 340 -7.53 -40.00 21.55
N ASP A 341 -7.01 -38.86 21.09
CA ASP A 341 -6.48 -38.61 19.73
C ASP A 341 -7.49 -38.60 18.57
N GLU A 342 -8.77 -38.37 18.84
CA GLU A 342 -9.80 -38.20 17.81
C GLU A 342 -10.55 -36.87 17.96
N TYR A 343 -10.82 -36.23 16.82
CA TYR A 343 -11.54 -34.97 16.71
C TYR A 343 -12.85 -35.15 15.96
N GLN A 344 -13.88 -34.40 16.35
CA GLN A 344 -15.18 -34.35 15.72
C GLN A 344 -15.51 -32.92 15.29
N TYR A 345 -16.09 -32.75 14.10
CA TYR A 345 -16.55 -31.46 13.58
C TYR A 345 -17.89 -31.06 14.22
N LEU A 346 -17.96 -29.82 14.72
CA LEU A 346 -19.17 -29.22 15.27
C LEU A 346 -19.86 -28.42 14.16
N ALA A 347 -21.12 -28.75 13.89
CA ALA A 347 -21.89 -28.23 12.76
C ALA A 347 -22.40 -26.80 12.98
#